data_AF-A0A0J6T7A6-F1
#
_entry.id   AF-A0A0J6T7A6-F1
#
_cell.length_a   1.000
_cell.length_b   1.000
_cell.length_c   1.000
_cell.angle_alpha   90.00
_cell.angle_beta   90.00
_cell.angle_gamma   90.00
#
_symmetry.space_group_name_H-M   'P 1'
#
loop_
_entity.id
_entity.type
_entity.pdbx_description
1 polymer ?
#
loop_
_entity_poly.entity_id
_entity_poly.type
_entity_poly.pdbx_seq_one_letter_code
_entity_poly.pdbx_strand_id
1 'polypeptide(L)'
;MPRSGESTARPCLTPTDLAGRVAGLAGGERLAVIGLTRDGIGEALAAAEIGRGALLVAAEDPRSSTALVDRLLDDLAELALARWPDWPEGSAPAVSGPWLKAAATLAASGRPPRFRRVARALECAQLLRVVEPDSVILVAEVDPVSPARAAPVIEALEWCAGHGASCILALPAAPPDLPPYDRILYGACTIGRASRPAAERFISARSRAHPASEAERRVEAALAADPELAGLFTGNEIVRVAGHGQQPRVDLVCRAHRIVVEIDGPEHQASPKFAQDRHRDYELLVAGYLVLRLTNDQVTADLQRAIEKIRAVVRLRRPLSSASLPSAGDTTR
;
A
#
# COMPACT_ATOMS: atom_id res chain seq x y z
N MET A 1 -25.70 -29.74 28.07
CA MET A 1 -26.03 -28.30 28.07
C MET A 1 -25.84 -27.74 29.47
N PRO A 2 -24.73 -27.03 29.69
CA PRO A 2 -24.74 -25.72 30.35
C PRO A 2 -24.26 -24.67 29.33
N ARG A 3 -25.17 -23.78 28.93
CA ARG A 3 -25.20 -22.34 29.29
C ARG A 3 -24.02 -21.54 28.72
N SER A 4 -24.32 -20.96 27.55
CA SER A 4 -24.03 -19.58 27.16
C SER A 4 -22.74 -19.00 27.73
N GLY A 5 -21.66 -19.10 26.94
CA GLY A 5 -20.48 -18.28 27.15
C GLY A 5 -20.87 -16.82 27.02
N GLU A 6 -20.94 -16.13 28.15
CA GLU A 6 -20.86 -14.67 28.19
C GLU A 6 -19.55 -14.29 27.52
N SER A 7 -19.64 -13.87 26.26
CA SER A 7 -18.58 -13.14 25.59
C SER A 7 -18.42 -11.83 26.36
N THR A 8 -17.52 -11.81 27.35
CA THR A 8 -17.07 -10.57 27.96
C THR A 8 -16.57 -9.69 26.82
N ALA A 9 -17.31 -8.62 26.52
CA ALA A 9 -17.02 -7.76 25.40
C ALA A 9 -15.57 -7.26 25.50
N ARG A 10 -14.74 -7.63 24.53
CA ARG A 10 -13.33 -7.22 24.50
C ARG A 10 -13.26 -5.69 24.38
N PRO A 11 -12.36 -5.03 25.13
CA PRO A 11 -12.23 -3.58 25.05
C PRO A 11 -11.87 -3.16 23.62
N CYS A 12 -12.68 -2.28 23.05
CA CYS A 12 -12.42 -1.64 21.76
C CYS A 12 -11.59 -0.37 22.02
N LEU A 13 -10.37 -0.32 21.49
CA LEU A 13 -9.45 0.80 21.66
C LEU A 13 -9.29 1.57 20.36
N THR A 14 -9.06 2.88 20.47
CA THR A 14 -8.52 3.68 19.38
C THR A 14 -7.00 3.44 19.26
N PRO A 15 -6.36 3.77 18.12
CA PRO A 15 -4.90 3.69 18.00
C PRO A 15 -4.15 4.52 19.07
N THR A 16 -4.70 5.67 19.49
CA THR A 16 -4.11 6.50 20.54
C THR A 16 -4.21 5.83 21.91
N ASP A 17 -5.36 5.24 22.24
CA ASP A 17 -5.55 4.52 23.51
C ASP A 17 -4.67 3.26 23.58
N LEU A 18 -4.42 2.62 22.43
CA LEU A 18 -3.49 1.49 22.33
C LEU A 18 -2.08 1.91 22.76
N ALA A 19 -1.58 3.05 22.28
CA ALA A 19 -0.24 3.51 22.63
C ALA A 19 -0.10 3.76 24.14
N GLY A 20 -1.10 4.39 24.78
CA GLY A 20 -1.13 4.56 26.23
C GLY A 20 -1.16 3.22 26.98
N ARG A 21 -1.93 2.25 26.48
CA ARG A 21 -1.97 0.90 27.05
C ARG A 21 -0.63 0.16 26.92
N VAL A 22 0.05 0.33 25.79
CA VAL A 22 1.36 -0.28 25.51
C VAL A 22 2.47 0.38 26.34
N ALA A 23 2.44 1.71 26.50
CA ALA A 23 3.42 2.42 27.32
C ALA A 23 3.41 1.92 28.78
N GLY A 24 2.22 1.63 29.32
CA GLY A 24 2.03 1.10 30.67
C GLY A 24 2.27 -0.40 30.83
N LEU A 25 2.65 -1.14 29.78
CA LEU A 25 2.87 -2.59 29.85
C LEU A 25 4.16 -2.89 30.63
N ALA A 26 4.06 -3.58 31.77
CA ALA A 26 5.23 -3.88 32.60
C ALA A 26 6.09 -5.00 32.00
N GLY A 27 7.35 -5.09 32.42
CA GLY A 27 8.25 -6.17 32.03
C GLY A 27 7.68 -7.54 32.40
N GLY A 28 7.56 -8.42 31.41
CA GLY A 28 6.96 -9.74 31.53
C GLY A 28 5.45 -9.81 31.32
N GLU A 29 4.79 -8.67 31.07
CA GLU A 29 3.40 -8.65 30.65
C GLU A 29 3.24 -8.89 29.14
N ARG A 30 2.04 -9.32 28.78
CA ARG A 30 1.66 -9.66 27.40
C ARG A 30 0.33 -9.01 27.06
N LEU A 31 0.23 -8.51 25.83
CA LEU A 31 -1.01 -7.95 25.30
C LEU A 31 -1.28 -8.48 23.89
N ALA A 32 -2.43 -9.10 23.68
CA ALA A 32 -2.91 -9.42 22.34
C ALA A 32 -3.75 -8.28 21.78
N VAL A 33 -3.42 -7.84 20.56
CA VAL A 33 -4.08 -6.73 19.87
C VAL A 33 -4.70 -7.25 18.59
N ILE A 34 -6.03 -7.23 18.53
CA ILE A 34 -6.80 -7.75 17.40
C ILE A 34 -7.17 -6.61 16.45
N GLY A 35 -6.95 -6.80 15.15
CA GLY A 35 -7.31 -5.88 14.07
C GLY A 35 -6.13 -5.13 13.44
N LEU A 36 -4.92 -5.27 14.00
CA LEU A 36 -3.68 -4.69 13.49
C LEU A 36 -2.63 -5.77 13.19
N THR A 37 -1.83 -5.53 12.15
CA THR A 37 -0.61 -6.28 11.85
C THR A 37 0.53 -5.83 12.77
N ARG A 38 1.65 -6.57 12.77
CA ARG A 38 2.88 -6.13 13.46
C ARG A 38 3.29 -4.71 13.04
N ASP A 39 3.24 -4.43 11.74
CA ASP A 39 3.61 -3.13 11.19
C ASP A 39 2.60 -2.03 11.58
N GLY A 40 1.30 -2.35 11.60
CA GLY A 40 0.28 -1.41 12.06
C GLY A 40 0.42 -1.04 13.54
N ILE A 41 0.91 -1.97 14.38
CA ILE A 41 1.28 -1.64 15.77
C ILE A 41 2.53 -0.75 15.77
N GLY A 42 3.56 -1.08 14.99
CA GLY A 42 4.77 -0.26 14.86
C GLY A 42 4.47 1.19 14.47
N GLU A 43 3.60 1.40 13.48
CA GLU A 43 3.13 2.73 13.07
C GLU A 43 2.40 3.46 14.20
N ALA A 44 1.54 2.77 14.95
CA ALA A 44 0.82 3.37 16.08
C ALA A 44 1.76 3.78 17.23
N LEU A 45 2.77 2.97 17.54
CA LEU A 45 3.75 3.29 18.57
C LEU A 45 4.68 4.43 18.14
N ALA A 46 5.10 4.45 16.87
CA ALA A 46 5.92 5.53 16.32
C ALA A 46 5.17 6.87 16.32
N ALA A 47 3.89 6.87 15.96
CA ALA A 47 3.06 8.09 15.95
C ALA A 47 2.80 8.67 17.35
N ALA A 48 2.85 7.84 18.39
CA ALA A 48 2.53 8.23 19.75
C ALA A 48 3.75 8.57 20.63
N GLU A 49 4.98 8.43 20.11
CA GLU A 49 6.22 8.76 20.83
C GLU A 49 6.29 8.16 22.25
N ILE A 50 5.98 6.87 22.40
CA ILE A 50 5.81 6.18 23.70
C ILE A 50 7.04 6.16 24.63
N GLY A 51 8.18 6.73 24.21
CA GLY A 51 9.40 6.82 25.01
C GLY A 51 10.07 5.48 25.34
N ARG A 52 9.62 4.37 24.72
CA ARG A 52 10.14 3.01 24.93
C ARG A 52 10.55 2.36 23.63
N GLY A 53 11.66 1.61 23.66
CA GLY A 53 12.13 0.84 22.51
C GLY A 53 11.19 -0.31 22.16
N ALA A 54 10.79 -0.40 20.89
CA ALA A 54 10.00 -1.51 20.36
C ALA A 54 10.77 -2.20 19.22
N LEU A 55 10.80 -3.54 19.25
CA LEU A 55 11.37 -4.37 18.20
C LEU A 55 10.23 -5.10 17.47
N LEU A 56 10.10 -4.82 16.17
CA LEU A 56 9.16 -5.52 15.28
C LEU A 56 9.77 -6.85 14.83
N VAL A 57 9.38 -7.93 15.48
CA VAL A 57 9.95 -9.28 15.30
C VAL A 57 9.64 -9.84 13.92
N ALA A 58 10.67 -10.27 13.20
CA ALA A 58 10.53 -10.99 11.94
C ALA A 58 10.18 -12.47 12.20
N ALA A 59 8.88 -12.76 12.32
CA ALA A 59 8.36 -14.11 12.59
C ALA A 59 7.89 -14.85 11.32
N GLU A 60 8.42 -14.51 10.14
CA GLU A 60 8.05 -15.18 8.90
C GLU A 60 8.46 -16.66 8.92
N ASP A 61 7.45 -17.53 8.81
CA ASP A 61 7.54 -18.99 8.76
C ASP A 61 8.35 -19.62 9.91
N PRO A 62 7.86 -19.54 11.16
CA PRO A 62 8.59 -20.01 12.31
C PRO A 62 8.58 -21.55 12.33
N ARG A 63 9.71 -22.16 11.99
CA ARG A 63 9.89 -23.63 12.00
C ARG A 63 9.69 -24.23 13.40
N SER A 64 9.99 -23.47 14.46
CA SER A 64 9.77 -23.83 15.87
C SER A 64 9.91 -22.61 16.78
N SER A 65 9.37 -22.69 18.01
CA SER A 65 9.52 -21.65 19.03
C SER A 65 10.98 -21.43 19.42
N THR A 66 11.78 -22.50 19.55
CA THR A 66 13.22 -22.41 19.82
C THR A 66 13.98 -21.66 18.73
N ALA A 67 13.68 -21.91 17.45
CA ALA A 67 14.33 -21.21 16.35
C ALA A 67 13.99 -19.71 16.34
N LEU A 68 12.75 -19.37 16.70
CA LEU A 68 12.31 -17.98 16.83
C LEU A 68 12.99 -17.28 18.02
N VAL A 69 13.14 -17.96 19.16
CA VAL A 69 13.92 -17.45 20.30
C VAL A 69 15.39 -17.21 19.91
N ASP A 70 16.02 -18.15 19.19
CA ASP A 70 17.41 -17.97 18.77
C ASP A 70 17.59 -16.77 17.83
N ARG A 71 16.65 -16.56 16.90
CA ARG A 71 16.59 -15.36 16.04
C ARG A 71 16.40 -14.08 16.85
N LEU A 72 15.44 -14.07 17.78
CA LEU A 72 15.19 -12.93 18.67
C LEU A 72 16.44 -12.54 19.48
N LEU A 73 17.18 -13.53 19.96
CA LEU A 73 18.41 -13.26 20.68
C LEU A 73 19.50 -12.73 19.76
N ASP A 74 19.60 -13.22 18.52
CA ASP A 74 20.50 -12.66 17.50
C ASP A 74 20.14 -11.16 17.24
N ASP A 75 18.86 -10.84 17.03
CA ASP A 75 18.35 -9.47 16.83
C ASP A 75 18.66 -8.56 18.03
N LEU A 76 18.42 -9.05 19.27
CA LEU A 76 18.71 -8.29 20.49
C LEU A 76 20.21 -8.01 20.66
N ALA A 77 21.09 -8.91 20.22
CA ALA A 77 22.51 -8.65 20.26
C ALA A 77 22.99 -7.71 19.16
N GLU A 78 22.37 -7.74 17.99
CA GLU A 78 22.59 -6.70 16.96
C GLU A 78 22.18 -5.33 17.47
N LEU A 79 21.03 -5.22 18.15
CA LEU A 79 20.61 -3.99 18.83
C LEU A 79 21.58 -3.57 19.93
N ALA A 80 22.04 -4.51 20.75
CA ALA A 80 23.03 -4.22 21.78
C ALA A 80 24.33 -3.67 21.15
N LEU A 81 24.81 -4.26 20.05
CA LEU A 81 25.96 -3.73 19.32
C LEU A 81 25.71 -2.33 18.78
N ALA A 82 24.53 -2.08 18.20
CA ALA A 82 24.16 -0.77 17.66
C ALA A 82 24.10 0.34 18.73
N ARG A 83 23.82 -0.02 19.99
CA ARG A 83 23.83 0.91 21.13
C ARG A 83 25.19 1.07 21.80
N TRP A 84 26.21 0.34 21.39
CA TRP A 84 27.55 0.48 21.98
C TRP A 84 28.20 1.81 21.55
N PRO A 85 28.85 2.57 22.44
CA PRO A 85 29.16 2.28 23.85
C PRO A 85 28.13 2.81 24.87
N ASP A 86 27.00 3.34 24.42
CA ASP A 86 25.95 3.98 25.24
C ASP A 86 25.07 2.96 26.00
N TRP A 87 25.68 1.89 26.49
CA TRP A 87 25.00 0.93 27.34
C TRP A 87 24.71 1.55 28.71
N PRO A 88 23.51 1.33 29.27
CA PRO A 88 23.12 1.91 30.55
C PRO A 88 24.10 1.50 31.66
N GLU A 89 24.76 2.48 32.28
CA GLU A 89 25.66 2.23 33.41
C GLU A 89 24.85 1.74 34.62
N GLY A 90 25.32 0.64 35.21
CA GLY A 90 24.56 -0.16 36.16
C GLY A 90 24.03 0.62 37.37
N SER A 91 22.76 0.97 37.34
CA SER A 91 22.02 1.50 38.49
C SER A 91 20.99 0.50 39.03
N ALA A 92 21.30 -0.81 39.04
CA ALA A 92 20.61 -1.85 39.83
C ALA A 92 21.37 -3.20 39.76
N PRO A 93 21.29 -4.09 40.76
CA PRO A 93 22.19 -5.24 40.95
C PRO A 93 21.89 -6.45 40.04
N ALA A 94 21.77 -6.26 38.72
CA ALA A 94 21.10 -7.25 37.87
C ALA A 94 21.89 -7.77 36.66
N VAL A 95 22.78 -6.97 36.05
CA VAL A 95 23.61 -7.44 34.93
C VAL A 95 24.82 -8.21 35.47
N SER A 96 25.07 -9.41 34.97
CA SER A 96 26.22 -10.21 35.37
C SER A 96 27.51 -9.49 34.96
N GLY A 97 28.29 -9.01 35.93
CA GLY A 97 29.56 -8.31 35.67
C GLY A 97 30.51 -9.05 34.72
N PRO A 98 30.71 -10.38 34.88
CA PRO A 98 31.47 -11.18 33.92
C PRO A 98 30.89 -11.18 32.51
N TRP A 99 29.56 -11.28 32.38
CA TRP A 99 28.89 -11.25 31.08
C TRP A 99 29.06 -9.88 30.42
N LEU A 100 28.85 -8.78 31.16
CA LEU A 100 28.97 -7.42 30.66
C LEU A 100 30.38 -7.13 30.13
N LYS A 101 31.42 -7.55 30.85
CA LYS A 101 32.81 -7.39 30.42
C LYS A 101 33.09 -8.14 29.11
N ALA A 102 32.62 -9.38 29.00
CA ALA A 102 32.77 -10.18 27.79
C ALA A 102 31.98 -9.57 26.61
N ALA A 103 30.75 -9.12 26.87
CA ALA A 103 29.88 -8.47 25.89
C ALA A 103 30.50 -7.17 25.37
N ALA A 104 31.01 -6.31 26.26
CA ALA A 104 31.70 -5.08 25.92
C ALA A 104 32.95 -5.34 25.06
N THR A 105 33.69 -6.42 25.34
CA THR A 105 34.86 -6.80 24.53
C THR A 105 34.46 -7.21 23.11
N LEU A 106 33.36 -7.96 22.94
CA LEU A 106 32.83 -8.29 21.62
C LEU A 106 32.33 -7.02 20.90
N ALA A 107 31.55 -6.19 21.57
CA ALA A 107 30.98 -4.98 20.99
C ALA A 107 32.06 -3.98 20.55
N ALA A 108 33.11 -3.78 21.37
CA ALA A 108 34.27 -2.98 21.02
C ALA A 108 35.04 -3.50 19.80
N SER A 109 34.91 -4.80 19.48
CA SER A 109 35.46 -5.40 18.26
C SER A 109 34.51 -5.38 17.05
N GLY A 110 33.36 -4.70 17.17
CA GLY A 110 32.34 -4.64 16.12
C GLY A 110 31.51 -5.92 15.98
N ARG A 111 31.46 -6.75 17.02
CA ARG A 111 30.76 -8.04 17.01
C ARG A 111 29.58 -8.05 17.98
N PRO A 112 28.43 -8.65 17.60
CA PRO A 112 27.29 -8.73 18.50
C PRO A 112 27.60 -9.62 19.72
N PRO A 113 27.20 -9.22 20.95
CA PRO A 113 27.46 -9.97 22.18
C PRO A 113 26.58 -11.22 22.31
N ARG A 114 26.76 -12.19 21.41
CA ARG A 114 26.09 -13.49 21.39
C ARG A 114 26.96 -14.61 21.96
N PHE A 115 26.43 -15.37 22.90
CA PHE A 115 27.09 -16.43 23.64
C PHE A 115 26.28 -17.73 23.59
N ARG A 116 26.32 -18.44 22.45
CA ARG A 116 25.53 -19.66 22.21
C ARG A 116 25.77 -20.84 23.18
N ARG A 117 26.82 -20.78 24.01
CA ARG A 117 27.13 -21.78 25.04
C ARG A 117 26.46 -21.46 26.40
N VAL A 118 25.89 -20.27 26.53
CA VAL A 118 25.16 -19.83 27.73
C VAL A 118 23.69 -20.23 27.60
N ALA A 119 23.02 -20.44 28.73
CA ALA A 119 21.58 -20.68 28.73
C ALA A 119 20.84 -19.48 28.12
N ARG A 120 19.94 -19.75 27.15
CA ARG A 120 19.11 -18.73 26.48
C ARG A 120 18.44 -17.76 27.44
N ALA A 121 17.93 -18.29 28.55
CA ALA A 121 17.28 -17.52 29.61
C ALA A 121 18.17 -16.42 30.18
N LEU A 122 19.41 -16.78 30.54
CA LEU A 122 20.38 -15.84 31.07
C LEU A 122 20.74 -14.80 30.01
N GLU A 123 21.00 -15.25 28.79
CA GLU A 123 21.38 -14.36 27.70
C GLU A 123 20.27 -13.37 27.31
N CYS A 124 19.02 -13.82 27.25
CA CYS A 124 17.85 -12.97 27.03
C CYS A 124 17.77 -11.87 28.08
N ALA A 125 17.86 -12.24 29.36
CA ALA A 125 17.79 -11.29 30.46
C ALA A 125 18.94 -10.25 30.42
N GLN A 126 20.15 -10.65 30.02
CA GLN A 126 21.27 -9.72 29.89
C GLN A 126 21.10 -8.79 28.68
N LEU A 127 20.73 -9.32 27.51
CA LEU A 127 20.54 -8.55 26.29
C LEU A 127 19.41 -7.53 26.42
N LEU A 128 18.24 -7.93 26.94
CA LEU A 128 17.11 -7.03 27.13
C LEU A 128 17.50 -5.79 27.96
N ARG A 129 18.28 -5.98 29.03
CA ARG A 129 18.72 -4.90 29.92
C ARG A 129 19.73 -3.95 29.28
N VAL A 130 20.63 -4.49 28.46
CA VAL A 130 21.62 -3.69 27.74
C VAL A 130 20.94 -2.88 26.63
N VAL A 131 19.92 -3.45 25.98
CA VAL A 131 19.18 -2.76 24.92
C VAL A 131 18.28 -1.67 25.50
N GLU A 132 17.51 -1.96 26.55
CA GLU A 132 16.60 -1.01 27.18
C GLU A 132 16.32 -1.41 28.65
N PRO A 133 16.77 -0.64 29.66
CA PRO A 133 16.57 -0.96 31.08
C PRO A 133 15.10 -1.14 31.48
N ASP A 134 14.23 -0.31 30.91
CA ASP A 134 12.79 -0.26 31.21
C ASP A 134 11.97 -1.31 30.43
N SER A 135 12.64 -2.32 29.86
CA SER A 135 12.09 -3.42 29.05
C SER A 135 11.76 -3.03 27.61
N VAL A 136 12.37 -3.76 26.68
CA VAL A 136 12.05 -3.73 25.25
C VAL A 136 10.66 -4.32 25.01
N ILE A 137 9.88 -3.65 24.15
CA ILE A 137 8.61 -4.17 23.66
C ILE A 137 8.86 -5.05 22.42
N LEU A 138 8.58 -6.34 22.51
CA LEU A 138 8.65 -7.26 21.38
C LEU A 138 7.28 -7.37 20.72
N VAL A 139 7.18 -6.97 19.45
CA VAL A 139 5.95 -7.03 18.67
C VAL A 139 6.07 -8.11 17.62
N ALA A 140 5.29 -9.18 17.69
CA ALA A 140 5.26 -10.22 16.66
C ALA A 140 3.85 -10.42 16.11
N GLU A 141 3.76 -10.72 14.82
CA GLU A 141 2.50 -11.10 14.20
C GLU A 141 2.18 -12.56 14.44
N VAL A 142 0.93 -12.84 14.80
CA VAL A 142 0.39 -14.18 14.97
C VAL A 142 -0.61 -14.43 13.85
N ASP A 143 -0.39 -15.49 13.08
CA ASP A 143 -1.34 -15.94 12.06
C ASP A 143 -2.66 -16.34 12.75
N PRO A 144 -3.80 -15.67 12.49
CA PRO A 144 -5.04 -15.95 13.20
C PRO A 144 -5.78 -17.17 12.65
N VAL A 145 -5.32 -17.74 11.52
CA VAL A 145 -6.00 -18.82 10.78
C VAL A 145 -5.25 -20.14 10.95
N SER A 146 -3.92 -20.12 11.00
CA SER A 146 -3.09 -21.33 11.04
C SER A 146 -2.49 -21.59 12.43
N PRO A 147 -3.06 -22.53 13.22
CA PRO A 147 -2.50 -22.92 14.52
C PRO A 147 -1.04 -23.33 14.47
N ALA A 148 -0.62 -24.00 13.38
CA ALA A 148 0.76 -24.46 13.19
C ALA A 148 1.75 -23.30 13.05
N ARG A 149 1.31 -22.17 12.47
CA ARG A 149 2.13 -20.95 12.36
C ARG A 149 2.02 -20.07 13.61
N ALA A 150 0.86 -20.09 14.27
CA ALA A 150 0.61 -19.32 15.49
C ALA A 150 1.37 -19.85 16.71
N ALA A 151 1.36 -21.17 16.93
CA ALA A 151 1.88 -21.79 18.15
C ALA A 151 3.36 -21.44 18.42
N PRO A 152 4.29 -21.55 17.45
CA PRO A 152 5.68 -21.16 17.67
C PRO A 152 5.88 -19.72 18.10
N VAL A 153 5.09 -18.78 17.56
CA VAL A 153 5.16 -17.35 17.87
C VAL A 153 4.64 -17.08 19.28
N ILE A 154 3.48 -17.66 19.60
CA ILE A 154 2.86 -17.52 20.92
C ILE A 154 3.79 -18.06 22.00
N GLU A 155 4.33 -19.26 21.81
CA GLU A 155 5.26 -19.88 22.77
C GLU A 155 6.57 -19.09 22.93
N ALA A 156 7.14 -18.57 21.84
CA ALA A 156 8.36 -17.78 21.90
C ALA A 156 8.14 -16.46 22.66
N LEU A 157 7.04 -15.76 22.41
CA LEU A 157 6.71 -14.52 23.13
C LEU A 157 6.32 -14.78 24.58
N GLU A 158 5.65 -15.88 24.89
CA GLU A 158 5.42 -16.36 26.25
C GLU A 158 6.73 -16.59 26.99
N TRP A 159 7.67 -17.26 26.33
CA TRP A 159 9.00 -17.49 26.87
C TRP A 159 9.73 -16.17 27.10
N CYS A 160 9.75 -15.24 26.14
CA CYS A 160 10.39 -13.92 26.30
C CYS A 160 9.78 -13.11 27.44
N ALA A 161 8.45 -13.13 27.58
CA ALA A 161 7.74 -12.46 28.66
C ALA A 161 8.15 -13.06 30.02
N GLY A 162 8.24 -14.38 30.13
CA GLY A 162 8.77 -15.05 31.33
C GLY A 162 10.20 -14.64 31.73
N HIS A 163 10.95 -13.98 30.84
CA HIS A 163 12.31 -13.48 31.08
C HIS A 163 12.41 -11.95 31.11
N GLY A 164 11.27 -11.24 31.21
CA GLY A 164 11.20 -9.80 31.47
C GLY A 164 10.97 -8.91 30.24
N ALA A 165 10.78 -9.49 29.05
CA ALA A 165 10.35 -8.71 27.89
C ALA A 165 8.87 -8.30 28.03
N SER A 166 8.50 -7.13 27.50
CA SER A 166 7.10 -6.77 27.33
C SER A 166 6.68 -7.27 25.94
N CYS A 167 5.62 -8.06 25.81
CA CYS A 167 5.29 -8.70 24.53
C CYS A 167 3.92 -8.26 24.00
N ILE A 168 3.88 -7.96 22.71
CA ILE A 168 2.65 -7.65 21.97
C ILE A 168 2.45 -8.69 20.88
N LEU A 169 1.27 -9.32 20.91
CA LEU A 169 0.83 -10.28 19.91
C LEU A 169 -0.12 -9.57 18.96
N ALA A 170 0.35 -9.23 17.76
CA ALA A 170 -0.43 -8.59 16.72
C ALA A 170 -1.26 -9.64 15.96
N LEU A 171 -2.58 -9.51 16.00
CA LEU A 171 -3.52 -10.39 15.30
C LEU A 171 -4.26 -9.57 14.25
N PRO A 172 -3.99 -9.73 12.94
CA PRO A 172 -4.63 -8.92 11.90
C PRO A 172 -6.15 -9.13 11.82
N ALA A 173 -6.65 -10.27 12.32
CA ALA A 173 -8.05 -10.62 12.46
C ALA A 173 -8.29 -11.41 13.76
N ALA A 174 -9.54 -11.51 14.20
CA ALA A 174 -9.89 -12.28 15.39
C ALA A 174 -9.66 -13.79 15.13
N PRO A 175 -8.83 -14.48 15.93
CA PRO A 175 -8.66 -15.92 15.83
C PRO A 175 -9.83 -16.67 16.49
N PRO A 176 -9.99 -17.99 16.23
CA PRO A 176 -10.95 -18.81 16.96
C PRO A 176 -10.59 -18.92 18.45
N ASP A 177 -11.59 -19.12 19.31
CA ASP A 177 -11.39 -19.34 20.75
C ASP A 177 -11.04 -20.81 21.03
N LEU A 178 -9.91 -21.24 20.47
CA LEU A 178 -9.38 -22.60 20.51
C LEU A 178 -7.86 -22.55 20.63
N PRO A 179 -7.22 -23.63 21.12
CA PRO A 179 -5.76 -23.73 21.13
C PRO A 179 -5.15 -23.52 19.73
N PRO A 180 -4.03 -22.78 19.63
CA PRO A 180 -3.23 -22.18 20.72
C PRO A 180 -3.67 -20.78 21.15
N TYR A 181 -4.75 -20.21 20.58
CA TYR A 181 -5.11 -18.79 20.75
C TYR A 181 -5.80 -18.49 22.08
N ASP A 182 -6.58 -19.42 22.60
CA ASP A 182 -7.27 -19.34 23.89
C ASP A 182 -6.41 -18.72 25.01
N ARG A 183 -5.13 -19.10 25.09
CA ARG A 183 -4.19 -18.62 26.12
C ARG A 183 -3.76 -17.15 26.00
N ILE A 184 -3.95 -16.53 24.84
CA ILE A 184 -3.57 -15.12 24.57
C ILE A 184 -4.79 -14.19 24.47
N LEU A 185 -5.99 -14.74 24.43
CA LEU A 185 -7.23 -13.98 24.23
C LEU A 185 -7.77 -13.34 25.52
N TYR A 186 -7.35 -13.84 26.69
CA TYR A 186 -7.68 -13.20 27.96
C TYR A 186 -7.01 -11.82 28.06
N GLY A 187 -7.82 -10.78 28.26
CA GLY A 187 -7.32 -9.39 28.29
C GLY A 187 -6.96 -8.80 26.94
N ALA A 188 -7.25 -9.50 25.82
CA ALA A 188 -7.00 -8.98 24.48
C ALA A 188 -7.88 -7.76 24.18
N CYS A 189 -7.29 -6.76 23.51
CA CYS A 189 -8.01 -5.59 23.03
C CYS A 189 -8.26 -5.69 21.52
N THR A 190 -9.35 -5.07 21.05
CA THR A 190 -9.65 -4.97 19.63
C THR A 190 -9.50 -3.52 19.18
N ILE A 191 -8.87 -3.30 18.03
CA ILE A 191 -8.76 -1.97 17.44
C ILE A 191 -9.98 -1.73 16.57
N GLY A 192 -10.75 -0.71 16.94
CA GLY A 192 -11.87 -0.26 16.14
C GLY A 192 -11.37 0.26 14.80
N ARG A 193 -11.58 -0.50 13.72
CA ARG A 193 -11.35 0.03 12.37
C ARG A 193 -12.41 1.10 12.12
N ALA A 194 -12.02 2.38 12.20
CA ALA A 194 -12.80 3.43 11.58
C ALA A 194 -12.95 3.06 10.10
N SER A 195 -14.16 2.68 9.69
CA SER A 195 -14.44 2.36 8.30
C SER A 195 -14.17 3.62 7.50
N ARG A 196 -13.06 3.64 6.73
CA ARG A 196 -12.80 4.74 5.81
C ARG A 196 -14.07 4.95 4.95
N PRO A 197 -14.43 6.20 4.58
CA PRO A 197 -15.57 6.45 3.72
C PRO A 197 -15.58 5.50 2.53
N ALA A 198 -16.77 5.04 2.12
CA ALA A 198 -16.88 4.08 1.02
C ALA A 198 -16.14 4.56 -0.24
N ALA A 199 -16.11 5.88 -0.48
CA ALA A 199 -15.35 6.51 -1.57
C ALA A 199 -13.83 6.21 -1.53
N GLU A 200 -13.20 6.15 -0.36
CA GLU A 200 -11.76 5.88 -0.20
C GLU A 200 -11.42 4.39 -0.30
N ARG A 201 -12.37 3.52 0.04
CA ARG A 201 -12.24 2.06 -0.09
C ARG A 201 -12.81 1.53 -1.40
N PHE A 202 -13.42 2.41 -2.18
CA PHE A 202 -13.93 2.08 -3.49
C PHE A 202 -12.75 1.96 -4.43
N ILE A 203 -12.25 0.74 -4.54
CA ILE A 203 -11.43 0.35 -5.68
C ILE A 203 -12.41 0.33 -6.85
N SER A 204 -12.51 1.46 -7.56
CA SER A 204 -13.13 1.45 -8.87
C SER A 204 -12.45 0.33 -9.64
N ALA A 205 -13.23 -0.63 -10.17
CA ALA A 205 -12.73 -1.41 -11.30
C ALA A 205 -12.12 -0.38 -12.23
N ARG A 206 -10.82 -0.48 -12.54
CA ARG A 206 -10.18 0.44 -13.46
C ARG A 206 -11.10 0.49 -14.67
N SER A 207 -11.87 1.56 -14.79
CA SER A 207 -12.53 1.81 -16.05
C SER A 207 -11.37 1.86 -17.02
N ARG A 208 -11.51 1.21 -18.16
CA ARG A 208 -10.71 1.46 -19.36
C ARG A 208 -10.90 2.91 -19.87
N ALA A 209 -11.07 3.85 -18.95
CA ALA A 209 -11.06 5.28 -19.11
C ALA A 209 -9.81 5.70 -18.35
N HIS A 210 -8.69 5.74 -19.07
CA HIS A 210 -7.47 6.32 -18.55
C HIS A 210 -7.82 7.73 -18.04
N PRO A 211 -7.49 8.08 -16.78
CA PRO A 211 -7.25 9.48 -16.46
C PRO A 211 -6.23 9.96 -17.47
N ALA A 212 -6.56 10.99 -18.26
CA ALA A 212 -5.88 11.33 -19.50
C ALA A 212 -4.39 11.01 -19.43
N SER A 213 -3.89 10.08 -20.25
CA SER A 213 -2.47 9.71 -20.24
C SER A 213 -1.59 10.96 -20.37
N GLU A 214 -0.32 10.91 -19.97
CA GLU A 214 0.56 12.08 -20.12
C GLU A 214 0.58 12.60 -21.58
N ALA A 215 0.51 11.69 -22.55
CA ALA A 215 0.36 12.01 -23.96
C ALA A 215 -0.97 12.72 -24.26
N GLU A 216 -2.10 12.22 -23.76
CA GLU A 216 -3.42 12.86 -23.91
C GLU A 216 -3.44 14.27 -23.31
N ARG A 217 -2.96 14.46 -22.08
CA ARG A 217 -2.89 15.79 -21.45
C ARG A 217 -2.04 16.78 -22.24
N ARG A 218 -0.92 16.30 -22.80
CA ARG A 218 -0.03 17.13 -23.62
C ARG A 218 -0.69 17.53 -24.94
N VAL A 219 -1.44 16.62 -25.58
CA VAL A 219 -2.21 16.92 -26.79
C VAL A 219 -3.35 17.88 -26.48
N GLU A 220 -4.15 17.64 -25.43
CA GLU A 220 -5.25 18.54 -25.02
C GLU A 220 -4.75 19.96 -24.72
N ALA A 221 -3.67 20.09 -23.96
CA ALA A 221 -3.07 21.40 -23.66
C ALA A 221 -2.58 22.11 -24.92
N ALA A 222 -1.95 21.38 -25.85
CA ALA A 222 -1.49 21.94 -27.11
C ALA A 222 -2.65 22.34 -28.04
N LEU A 223 -3.74 21.57 -28.10
CA LEU A 223 -4.96 21.91 -28.84
C LEU A 223 -5.63 23.16 -28.26
N ALA A 224 -5.66 23.30 -26.93
CA ALA A 224 -6.23 24.47 -26.26
C ALA A 224 -5.43 25.76 -26.53
N ALA A 225 -4.11 25.65 -26.73
CA ALA A 225 -3.22 26.77 -27.04
C ALA A 225 -3.15 27.11 -28.55
N ASP A 226 -3.69 26.26 -29.42
CA ASP A 226 -3.61 26.42 -30.87
C ASP A 226 -4.75 27.33 -31.40
N PRO A 227 -4.43 28.44 -32.10
CA PRO A 227 -5.45 29.37 -32.59
C PRO A 227 -6.48 28.78 -33.56
N GLU A 228 -6.14 27.71 -34.28
CA GLU A 228 -7.03 27.06 -35.26
C GLU A 228 -7.85 25.92 -34.64
N LEU A 229 -7.37 25.31 -33.55
CA LEU A 229 -7.93 24.09 -32.96
C LEU A 229 -8.57 24.30 -31.58
N ALA A 230 -8.29 25.43 -30.92
CA ALA A 230 -8.86 25.76 -29.62
C ALA A 230 -10.40 25.71 -29.64
N GLY A 231 -10.97 24.99 -28.67
CA GLY A 231 -12.42 24.83 -28.52
C GLY A 231 -13.10 23.85 -29.48
N LEU A 232 -12.37 23.23 -30.42
CA LEU A 232 -12.97 22.29 -31.38
C LEU A 232 -13.12 20.86 -30.84
N PHE A 233 -12.28 20.45 -29.88
CA PHE A 233 -12.21 19.08 -29.37
C PHE A 233 -12.68 18.98 -27.93
N THR A 234 -13.33 17.87 -27.61
CA THR A 234 -13.71 17.49 -26.24
C THR A 234 -13.13 16.12 -25.93
N GLY A 235 -12.54 15.97 -24.75
CA GLY A 235 -11.90 14.73 -24.32
C GLY A 235 -12.84 13.71 -23.69
N ASN A 236 -12.51 12.42 -23.81
CA ASN A 236 -13.13 11.32 -23.07
C ASN A 236 -14.66 11.19 -23.19
N GLU A 237 -15.18 11.46 -24.39
CA GLU A 237 -16.62 11.54 -24.68
C GLU A 237 -17.16 10.25 -25.32
N ILE A 238 -18.44 9.95 -25.05
CA ILE A 238 -19.16 8.84 -25.70
C ILE A 238 -19.74 9.36 -27.02
N VAL A 239 -19.37 8.72 -28.13
CA VAL A 239 -19.94 9.02 -29.45
C VAL A 239 -21.20 8.19 -29.63
N ARG A 240 -22.35 8.86 -29.75
CA ARG A 240 -23.61 8.20 -30.08
C ARG A 240 -23.63 7.86 -31.57
N VAL A 241 -23.45 6.58 -31.87
CA VAL A 241 -23.58 6.01 -33.21
C VAL A 241 -25.00 5.45 -33.39
N ALA A 242 -25.58 5.62 -34.58
CA ALA A 242 -26.90 5.08 -34.89
C ALA A 242 -26.74 3.60 -35.30
N GLY A 243 -26.95 2.68 -34.36
CA GLY A 243 -26.80 1.24 -34.58
C GLY A 243 -27.16 0.40 -33.34
N HIS A 244 -27.13 -0.93 -33.48
CA HIS A 244 -27.39 -1.89 -32.39
C HIS A 244 -26.14 -2.21 -31.53
N GLY A 245 -24.98 -1.63 -31.84
CA GLY A 245 -23.74 -1.91 -31.12
C GLY A 245 -23.43 -0.92 -29.99
N GLN A 246 -22.20 -1.01 -29.47
CA GLN A 246 -21.78 -0.27 -28.28
C GLN A 246 -21.56 1.20 -28.62
N GLN A 247 -21.77 2.11 -27.67
CA GLN A 247 -21.45 3.53 -27.87
C GLN A 247 -19.96 3.74 -27.57
N PRO A 248 -19.07 3.91 -28.57
CA PRO A 248 -17.65 3.96 -28.33
C PRO A 248 -17.26 5.24 -27.59
N ARG A 249 -16.41 5.10 -26.57
CA ARG A 249 -15.82 6.21 -25.83
C ARG A 249 -14.46 6.53 -26.42
N VAL A 250 -14.30 7.73 -26.97
CA VAL A 250 -13.10 8.16 -27.72
C VAL A 250 -12.29 9.18 -26.92
N ASP A 251 -10.98 9.25 -27.20
CA ASP A 251 -10.06 10.11 -26.43
C ASP A 251 -10.31 11.58 -26.73
N LEU A 252 -10.44 11.95 -28.01
CA LEU A 252 -10.79 13.31 -28.44
C LEU A 252 -11.84 13.27 -29.56
N VAL A 253 -12.86 14.10 -29.45
CA VAL A 253 -13.89 14.24 -30.50
C VAL A 253 -14.11 15.69 -30.89
N CYS A 254 -14.11 15.96 -32.19
CA CYS A 254 -14.65 17.19 -32.77
C CYS A 254 -15.98 16.87 -33.45
N ARG A 255 -17.08 17.18 -32.77
CA ARG A 255 -18.43 16.90 -33.29
C ARG A 255 -18.79 17.76 -34.50
N ALA A 256 -18.32 19.02 -34.52
CA ALA A 256 -18.60 19.96 -35.61
C ALA A 256 -18.10 19.47 -36.97
N HIS A 257 -16.94 18.79 -36.99
CA HIS A 257 -16.30 18.30 -38.22
C HIS A 257 -16.34 16.76 -38.35
N ARG A 258 -17.00 16.07 -37.41
CA ARG A 258 -17.02 14.60 -37.28
C ARG A 258 -15.61 14.01 -37.36
N ILE A 259 -14.74 14.42 -36.44
CA ILE A 259 -13.38 13.88 -36.30
C ILE A 259 -13.25 13.23 -34.94
N VAL A 260 -12.60 12.08 -34.90
CA VAL A 260 -12.14 11.40 -33.69
C VAL A 260 -10.61 11.31 -33.75
N VAL A 261 -9.95 11.59 -32.64
CA VAL A 261 -8.51 11.31 -32.47
C VAL A 261 -8.37 10.33 -31.32
N GLU A 262 -7.68 9.21 -31.56
CA GLU A 262 -7.35 8.20 -30.55
C GLU A 262 -5.83 8.16 -30.33
N ILE A 263 -5.42 8.04 -29.07
CA ILE A 263 -4.03 8.04 -28.63
C ILE A 263 -3.71 6.65 -28.08
N ASP A 264 -3.12 5.81 -28.93
CA ASP A 264 -2.87 4.40 -28.66
C ASP A 264 -1.59 4.20 -27.82
N GLY A 265 -1.71 3.45 -26.71
CA GLY A 265 -0.59 3.05 -25.87
C GLY A 265 0.26 1.88 -26.42
N PRO A 266 1.43 1.58 -25.82
CA PRO A 266 2.34 0.50 -26.26
C PRO A 266 1.67 -0.89 -26.23
N GLU A 267 0.72 -1.06 -25.31
CA GLU A 267 -0.10 -2.26 -25.15
C GLU A 267 -1.09 -2.50 -26.30
N HIS A 268 -1.33 -1.51 -27.17
CA HIS A 268 -2.08 -1.66 -28.41
C HIS A 268 -1.22 -2.12 -29.60
N GLN A 269 0.12 -2.09 -29.49
CA GLN A 269 1.04 -2.46 -30.56
C GLN A 269 1.27 -3.98 -30.65
N ALA A 270 1.05 -4.74 -29.56
CA ALA A 270 1.53 -6.13 -29.44
C ALA A 270 0.48 -7.25 -29.69
N SER A 271 -0.82 -6.97 -29.79
CA SER A 271 -1.80 -7.93 -30.31
C SER A 271 -3.17 -7.28 -30.49
N PRO A 272 -3.82 -7.32 -31.66
CA PRO A 272 -5.11 -6.68 -31.82
C PRO A 272 -6.20 -7.53 -31.17
N LYS A 273 -6.98 -6.95 -30.27
CA LYS A 273 -8.33 -7.44 -29.95
C LYS A 273 -9.21 -7.26 -31.18
N PHE A 274 -8.96 -8.08 -32.19
CA PHE A 274 -9.33 -7.89 -33.60
C PHE A 274 -10.83 -7.72 -33.88
N ALA A 275 -11.73 -8.26 -33.07
CA ALA A 275 -13.16 -8.25 -33.38
C ALA A 275 -13.86 -7.00 -32.84
N GLN A 276 -13.56 -6.60 -31.59
CA GLN A 276 -14.23 -5.48 -30.94
C GLN A 276 -13.70 -4.13 -31.44
N ASP A 277 -12.40 -4.02 -31.69
CA ASP A 277 -11.79 -2.76 -32.14
C ASP A 277 -12.18 -2.43 -33.60
N ARG A 278 -12.17 -3.44 -34.48
CA ARG A 278 -12.66 -3.28 -35.86
C ARG A 278 -14.15 -2.96 -35.95
N HIS A 279 -14.96 -3.49 -35.03
CA HIS A 279 -16.38 -3.15 -34.98
C HIS A 279 -16.60 -1.70 -34.57
N ARG A 280 -15.85 -1.22 -33.56
CA ARG A 280 -15.85 0.18 -33.14
C ARG A 280 -15.44 1.13 -34.27
N ASP A 281 -14.35 0.82 -34.98
CA ASP A 281 -13.89 1.62 -36.12
C ASP A 281 -14.96 1.66 -37.24
N TYR A 282 -15.61 0.53 -37.51
CA TYR A 282 -16.72 0.45 -38.47
C TYR A 282 -17.90 1.33 -38.04
N GLU A 283 -18.29 1.32 -36.77
CA GLU A 283 -19.41 2.13 -36.27
C GLU A 283 -19.13 3.63 -36.36
N LEU A 284 -17.91 4.05 -36.03
CA LEU A 284 -17.48 5.45 -36.19
C LEU A 284 -17.48 5.86 -37.66
N LEU A 285 -17.00 4.99 -38.55
CA LEU A 285 -17.01 5.22 -40.00
C LEU A 285 -18.43 5.39 -40.54
N VAL A 286 -19.35 4.48 -40.18
CA VAL A 286 -20.78 4.56 -40.59
C VAL A 286 -21.45 5.82 -40.03
N ALA A 287 -21.08 6.24 -38.82
CA ALA A 287 -21.53 7.51 -38.24
C ALA A 287 -20.89 8.76 -38.89
N GLY A 288 -20.03 8.57 -39.90
CA GLY A 288 -19.42 9.63 -40.68
C GLY A 288 -18.19 10.27 -40.06
N TYR A 289 -17.64 9.66 -38.99
CA TYR A 289 -16.44 10.16 -38.33
C TYR A 289 -15.17 9.78 -39.10
N LEU A 290 -14.22 10.72 -39.17
CA LEU A 290 -12.84 10.44 -39.55
C LEU A 290 -12.02 10.14 -38.30
N VAL A 291 -11.45 8.94 -38.21
CA VAL A 291 -10.62 8.53 -37.08
C VAL A 291 -9.15 8.72 -37.42
N LEU A 292 -8.43 9.51 -36.62
CA LEU A 292 -6.97 9.66 -36.66
C LEU A 292 -6.38 8.96 -35.43
N ARG A 293 -5.49 7.98 -35.64
CA ARG A 293 -4.76 7.32 -34.56
C ARG A 293 -3.34 7.86 -34.45
N LEU A 294 -2.94 8.22 -33.23
CA LEU A 294 -1.59 8.65 -32.88
C LEU A 294 -1.08 7.70 -31.80
N THR A 295 0.19 7.30 -31.84
CA THR A 295 0.74 6.49 -30.75
C THR A 295 1.32 7.38 -29.66
N ASN A 296 1.38 6.88 -28.42
CA ASN A 296 2.07 7.56 -27.32
C ASN A 296 3.52 7.93 -27.68
N ASP A 297 4.22 7.06 -28.40
CA ASP A 297 5.60 7.31 -28.84
C ASP A 297 5.69 8.47 -29.83
N GLN A 298 4.72 8.60 -30.75
CA GLN A 298 4.67 9.72 -31.69
C GLN A 298 4.44 11.05 -30.99
N VAL A 299 3.52 11.09 -30.00
CA VAL A 299 3.24 12.29 -29.22
C VAL A 299 4.43 12.67 -28.34
N THR A 300 5.10 11.67 -27.76
CA THR A 300 6.26 11.89 -26.89
C THR A 300 7.47 12.38 -27.68
N ALA A 301 7.73 11.78 -28.84
CA ALA A 301 8.86 12.12 -29.70
C ALA A 301 8.72 13.49 -30.37
N ASP A 302 7.52 13.82 -30.88
CA ASP A 302 7.29 15.08 -31.59
C ASP A 302 5.81 15.53 -31.48
N LEU A 303 5.53 16.27 -30.41
CA LEU A 303 4.19 16.83 -30.15
C LEU A 303 3.76 17.80 -31.25
N GLN A 304 4.67 18.60 -31.82
CA GLN A 304 4.32 19.59 -32.84
C GLN A 304 3.84 18.91 -34.12
N ARG A 305 4.53 17.84 -34.54
CA ARG A 305 4.12 17.03 -35.68
C ARG A 305 2.79 16.30 -35.44
N ALA A 306 2.52 15.87 -34.21
CA ALA A 306 1.23 15.29 -33.84
C ALA A 306 0.08 16.30 -34.00
N ILE A 307 0.27 17.54 -33.54
CA ILE A 307 -0.72 18.62 -33.70
C ILE A 307 -0.91 19.00 -35.17
N GLU A 308 0.15 19.06 -35.98
CA GLU A 308 0.02 19.32 -37.43
C GLU A 308 -0.82 18.24 -38.13
N LYS A 309 -0.68 16.96 -37.76
CA LYS A 309 -1.54 15.89 -38.30
C LYS A 309 -3.02 16.14 -37.97
N ILE A 310 -3.32 16.55 -36.74
CA ILE A 310 -4.70 16.88 -36.33
C ILE A 310 -5.21 18.09 -37.13
N ARG A 311 -4.38 19.11 -37.30
CA ARG A 311 -4.70 20.31 -38.09
C ARG A 311 -5.01 19.98 -39.54
N ALA A 312 -4.21 19.12 -40.17
CA ALA A 312 -4.45 18.66 -41.53
C ALA A 312 -5.80 17.91 -41.66
N VAL A 313 -6.14 17.07 -40.69
CA VAL A 313 -7.43 16.35 -40.65
C VAL A 313 -8.61 17.30 -40.46
N VAL A 314 -8.48 18.32 -39.60
CA VAL A 314 -9.50 19.37 -39.43
C VAL A 314 -9.70 20.16 -40.73
N ARG A 315 -8.61 20.59 -41.37
CA ARG A 315 -8.67 21.32 -42.65
C ARG A 315 -9.31 20.50 -43.76
N LEU A 316 -9.02 19.20 -43.82
CA LEU A 316 -9.64 18.28 -44.79
C LEU A 316 -11.16 18.18 -44.61
N ARG A 317 -11.65 18.23 -43.37
CA ARG A 317 -13.08 18.09 -43.03
C ARG A 317 -13.84 19.42 -42.95
N ARG A 318 -13.15 20.55 -42.92
CA ARG A 318 -13.81 21.85 -43.06
C ARG A 318 -14.44 21.91 -44.46
N PRO A 319 -15.76 22.18 -44.57
CA PRO A 319 -16.36 22.40 -45.87
C PRO A 319 -15.64 23.57 -46.54
N LEU A 320 -15.21 23.39 -47.79
CA LEU A 320 -14.76 24.52 -48.61
C LEU A 320 -15.90 25.52 -48.58
N SER A 321 -15.69 26.68 -47.96
CA SER A 321 -16.63 27.78 -48.05
C SER A 321 -16.82 28.05 -49.53
N SER A 322 -18.05 27.85 -50.00
CA SER A 322 -18.45 28.16 -51.37
C SER A 322 -17.93 29.55 -51.69
N ALA A 323 -16.95 29.62 -52.59
CA ALA A 323 -16.51 30.87 -53.16
C ALA A 323 -17.75 31.61 -53.69
N SER A 324 -17.95 32.83 -53.20
CA SER A 324 -19.02 33.75 -53.58
C SER A 324 -19.16 33.82 -55.10
N LEU A 325 -20.21 33.21 -55.65
CA LEU A 325 -20.70 33.58 -56.98
C LEU A 325 -21.37 34.96 -56.84
N PRO A 326 -20.97 35.98 -57.63
CA PRO A 326 -21.61 37.29 -57.57
C PRO A 326 -23.09 37.16 -57.93
N SER A 327 -23.92 37.79 -57.09
CA SER A 327 -25.37 37.88 -57.24
C SER A 327 -25.73 38.46 -58.62
N ALA A 328 -26.44 37.67 -59.43
CA ALA A 328 -27.20 38.20 -60.55
C ALA A 328 -28.35 39.02 -59.96
N GLY A 329 -28.17 40.34 -59.96
CA GLY A 329 -29.20 41.30 -59.62
C GLY A 329 -30.33 41.27 -60.63
N ASP A 330 -31.52 41.10 -60.08
CA ASP A 330 -32.84 41.26 -60.66
C ASP A 330 -33.05 42.66 -61.27
N THR A 331 -33.81 42.75 -62.36
CA THR A 331 -34.55 43.99 -62.66
C THR A 331 -35.83 43.64 -63.42
N THR A 332 -36.91 43.41 -62.67
CA THR A 332 -38.27 43.49 -63.18
C THR A 332 -39.04 44.58 -62.44
N ARG A 333 -38.96 45.82 -62.96
CA ARG A 333 -40.05 46.81 -63.14
C ARG A 333 -39.49 48.22 -63.33
#